data_AF-A0A966DMJ1-F1
#
_entry.id   AF-A0A966DMJ1-F1
#
_cell.length_a   1.000
_cell.length_b   1.000
_cell.length_c   1.000
_cell.angle_alpha   90.00
_cell.angle_beta   90.00
_cell.angle_gamma   90.00
#
_symmetry.space_group_name_H-M   'P 1'
#
loop_
_entity.id
_entity.type
_entity.pdbx_description
1 polymer ?
#
loop_
_entity_poly.entity_id
_entity_poly.type
_entity_poly.pdbx_seq_one_letter_code
_entity_poly.pdbx_strand_id
1 'polypeptide(L)'
;MNIKCLDIERIARVCHEVNRAYCQALGDNSQDPWEYAPEWQKASARLGVKLHLENPGAGPEASHESWMKQKILDGWVFGPEKRAETKEHPCLVPFSSLPVEQKAKDYIFRAVVHAISRAQA
;
A
#
# COMPACT_ATOMS: atom_id res chain seq x y z
N MET A 1 -23.15 4.73 -12.15
CA MET A 1 -21.88 4.52 -11.43
C MET A 1 -22.19 3.86 -10.09
N ASN A 2 -21.53 2.75 -9.75
CA ASN A 2 -21.81 1.98 -8.53
C ASN A 2 -21.18 2.68 -7.31
N ILE A 3 -22.00 3.04 -6.32
CA ILE A 3 -21.59 3.85 -5.14
C ILE A 3 -20.39 3.21 -4.41
N LYS A 4 -20.36 1.87 -4.31
CA LYS A 4 -19.22 1.13 -3.70
C LYS A 4 -17.87 1.32 -4.41
N CYS A 5 -17.88 1.59 -5.72
CA CYS A 5 -16.64 1.81 -6.49
C CYS A 5 -16.03 3.19 -6.19
N LEU A 6 -16.89 4.19 -5.93
CA LEU A 6 -16.46 5.56 -5.61
C LEU A 6 -15.74 5.64 -4.25
N ASP A 7 -16.15 4.81 -3.29
CA ASP A 7 -15.54 4.76 -1.96
C ASP A 7 -14.12 4.18 -1.98
N ILE A 8 -13.88 3.12 -2.77
CA ILE A 8 -12.55 2.50 -2.87
C ILE A 8 -11.53 3.49 -3.44
N GLU A 9 -11.88 4.23 -4.50
CA GLU A 9 -10.98 5.20 -5.13
C GLU A 9 -10.59 6.32 -4.15
N ARG A 10 -11.59 6.84 -3.43
CA ARG A 10 -11.38 7.90 -2.45
C ARG A 10 -10.51 7.42 -1.30
N ILE A 11 -10.79 6.23 -0.74
CA ILE A 11 -10.00 5.67 0.36
C ILE A 11 -8.56 5.38 -0.13
N ALA A 12 -8.38 4.83 -1.33
CA ALA A 12 -7.06 4.51 -1.88
C ALA A 12 -6.19 5.77 -2.05
N ARG A 13 -6.79 6.84 -2.56
CA ARG A 13 -6.15 8.17 -2.65
C ARG A 13 -5.70 8.67 -1.28
N VAL A 14 -6.56 8.61 -0.26
CA VAL A 14 -6.19 9.06 1.10
C VAL A 14 -5.08 8.19 1.68
N CYS A 15 -5.15 6.86 1.51
CA CYS A 15 -4.11 5.96 1.98
C CYS A 15 -2.75 6.25 1.31
N HIS A 16 -2.73 6.53 0.00
CA HIS A 16 -1.53 6.91 -0.72
C HIS A 16 -0.93 8.21 -0.19
N GLU A 17 -1.74 9.28 -0.05
CA GLU A 17 -1.25 10.56 0.44
C GLU A 17 -0.73 10.48 1.88
N VAL A 18 -1.39 9.71 2.75
CA VAL A 18 -0.92 9.50 4.13
C VAL A 18 0.40 8.71 4.14
N ASN A 19 0.50 7.64 3.35
CA ASN A 19 1.75 6.88 3.23
C ASN A 19 2.90 7.73 2.64
N ARG A 20 2.60 8.55 1.65
CA ARG A 20 3.54 9.49 1.05
C ARG A 20 4.03 10.50 2.08
N ALA A 21 3.14 11.14 2.83
CA ALA A 21 3.51 12.06 3.91
C ALA A 21 4.38 11.38 4.98
N TYR A 22 4.06 10.13 5.34
CA TYR A 22 4.90 9.34 6.24
C TYR A 22 6.31 9.09 5.66
N CYS A 23 6.43 8.76 4.37
CA CYS A 23 7.74 8.58 3.72
C CYS A 23 8.54 9.89 3.69
N GLN A 24 7.88 11.02 3.42
CA GLN A 24 8.53 12.33 3.46
C GLN A 24 9.08 12.67 4.85
N ALA A 25 8.36 12.30 5.92
CA ALA A 25 8.84 12.47 7.30
C ALA A 25 10.10 11.64 7.60
N LEU A 26 10.32 10.54 6.89
CA LEU A 26 11.54 9.73 6.95
C LEU A 26 12.64 10.23 5.99
N GLY A 27 12.41 11.34 5.29
CA GLY A 27 13.33 11.89 4.28
C GLY A 27 13.18 11.29 2.88
N ASP A 28 12.25 10.37 2.66
CA ASP A 28 11.97 9.79 1.33
C ASP A 28 10.94 10.63 0.56
N ASN A 29 11.43 11.40 -0.41
CA ASN A 29 10.62 12.22 -1.31
C ASN A 29 10.41 11.57 -2.69
N SER A 30 10.69 10.28 -2.85
CA SER A 30 10.63 9.59 -4.15
C SER A 30 9.21 9.28 -4.64
N GLN A 31 8.19 9.48 -3.81
CA GLN A 31 6.80 9.20 -4.15
C GLN A 31 6.08 10.42 -4.71
N ASP A 32 5.52 10.27 -5.91
CA ASP A 32 4.66 11.26 -6.54
C ASP A 32 3.31 11.40 -5.82
N PRO A 33 2.70 12.60 -5.84
CA PRO A 33 1.30 12.78 -5.44
C PRO A 33 0.37 11.85 -6.24
N TRP A 34 -0.77 11.49 -5.65
CA TRP A 34 -1.75 10.57 -6.22
C TRP A 34 -2.11 10.90 -7.67
N GLU A 35 -2.31 12.18 -8.01
CA GLU A 35 -2.67 12.57 -9.38
C GLU A 35 -1.65 12.08 -10.43
N TYR A 36 -0.37 12.15 -10.09
CA TYR A 36 0.74 11.81 -10.98
C TYR A 36 1.27 10.39 -10.76
N ALA A 37 0.82 9.70 -9.71
CA ALA A 37 1.23 8.34 -9.43
C ALA A 37 0.88 7.40 -10.61
N PRO A 38 1.79 6.49 -10.98
CA PRO A 38 1.57 5.57 -12.08
C PRO A 38 0.43 4.59 -11.76
N GLU A 39 -0.24 4.10 -12.79
CA GLU A 39 -1.46 3.30 -12.64
C GLU A 39 -1.24 2.02 -11.81
N TRP A 40 -0.07 1.37 -11.94
CA TRP A 40 0.24 0.19 -11.13
C TRP A 40 0.26 0.49 -9.62
N GLN A 41 0.68 1.69 -9.22
CA GLN A 41 0.72 2.09 -7.82
C GLN A 41 -0.68 2.40 -7.30
N LYS A 42 -1.48 3.10 -8.11
CA LYS A 42 -2.90 3.36 -7.81
C LYS A 42 -3.70 2.06 -7.71
N ALA A 43 -3.48 1.13 -8.63
CA ALA A 43 -4.11 -0.20 -8.62
C ALA A 43 -3.71 -1.02 -7.38
N SER A 44 -2.43 -0.97 -6.97
CA SER A 44 -1.97 -1.61 -5.73
C SER A 44 -2.66 -1.04 -4.49
N ALA A 45 -2.82 0.29 -4.41
CA ALA A 45 -3.56 0.92 -3.31
C ALA A 45 -5.04 0.49 -3.31
N ARG A 46 -5.71 0.50 -4.47
CA ARG A 46 -7.10 0.01 -4.60
C ARG A 46 -7.26 -1.43 -4.13
N LEU A 47 -6.30 -2.31 -4.48
CA LEU A 47 -6.30 -3.70 -4.04
C LEU A 47 -6.18 -3.83 -2.52
N GLY A 48 -5.27 -3.06 -1.90
CA GLY A 48 -5.10 -3.04 -0.44
C GLY A 48 -6.35 -2.53 0.28
N VAL A 49 -7.02 -1.51 -0.26
CA VAL A 49 -8.30 -1.04 0.29
C VAL A 49 -9.35 -2.14 0.22
N LYS A 50 -9.51 -2.76 -0.96
CA LYS A 50 -10.48 -3.84 -1.15
C LYS A 50 -10.23 -4.99 -0.16
N LEU A 51 -8.97 -5.39 0.02
CA LEU A 51 -8.58 -6.44 0.97
C LEU A 51 -9.09 -6.18 2.39
N HIS A 52 -8.88 -4.98 2.91
CA HIS A 52 -9.30 -4.63 4.29
C HIS A 52 -10.81 -4.39 4.41
N LEU A 53 -11.47 -3.90 3.36
CA LEU A 53 -12.93 -3.77 3.35
C LEU A 53 -13.63 -5.15 3.32
N GLU A 54 -13.09 -6.10 2.57
CA GLU A 54 -13.65 -7.46 2.46
C GLU A 54 -13.25 -8.33 3.66
N ASN A 55 -12.13 -8.03 4.32
CA ASN A 55 -11.61 -8.78 5.47
C ASN A 55 -11.29 -7.87 6.66
N PRO A 56 -12.30 -7.32 7.38
CA PRO A 56 -12.05 -6.34 8.45
C PRO A 56 -11.18 -6.85 9.62
N GLY A 57 -11.08 -8.18 9.78
CA GLY A 57 -10.23 -8.83 10.76
C GLY A 57 -8.77 -9.03 10.32
N ALA A 58 -8.42 -8.73 9.07
CA ALA A 58 -7.07 -8.90 8.56
C ALA A 58 -6.08 -8.01 9.32
N GLY A 59 -4.92 -8.58 9.65
CA GLY A 59 -3.80 -7.87 10.24
C GLY A 59 -3.06 -6.98 9.23
N PRO A 60 -2.14 -6.11 9.68
CA PRO A 60 -1.27 -5.32 8.80
C PRO A 60 -0.42 -6.19 7.86
N GLU A 61 -0.01 -7.38 8.30
CA GLU A 61 0.77 -8.33 7.49
C GLU A 61 0.06 -8.71 6.19
N ALA A 62 -1.27 -8.73 6.16
CA ALA A 62 -2.05 -9.06 4.97
C ALA A 62 -1.88 -8.00 3.85
N SER A 63 -1.69 -6.73 4.21
CA SER A 63 -1.35 -5.67 3.24
C SER A 63 -0.01 -5.96 2.57
N HIS A 64 1.01 -6.27 3.38
CA HIS A 64 2.34 -6.55 2.89
C HIS A 64 2.38 -7.80 2.01
N GLU A 65 1.75 -8.89 2.47
CA GLU A 65 1.69 -10.15 1.72
C GLU A 65 0.97 -9.98 0.39
N SER A 66 -0.12 -9.20 0.36
CA SER A 66 -0.84 -8.88 -0.87
C SER A 66 0.03 -8.07 -1.85
N TRP A 67 0.70 -7.02 -1.37
CA TRP A 67 1.63 -6.22 -2.15
C TRP A 67 2.80 -7.06 -2.69
N MET A 68 3.41 -7.87 -1.82
CA MET A 68 4.55 -8.74 -2.15
C MET A 68 4.14 -9.77 -3.21
N LYS A 69 2.98 -10.40 -3.06
CA LYS A 69 2.44 -11.35 -4.05
C LYS A 69 2.26 -10.70 -5.42
N GLN A 70 1.71 -9.49 -5.48
CA GLN A 70 1.56 -8.77 -6.76
C GLN A 70 2.92 -8.47 -7.38
N LYS A 71 3.88 -7.98 -6.59
CA LYS A 71 5.24 -7.71 -7.07
C LYS A 71 5.91 -8.96 -7.65
N ILE A 72 5.80 -10.10 -6.96
CA ILE A 72 6.35 -11.38 -7.45
C ILE A 72 5.68 -11.79 -8.76
N LEU A 73 4.36 -11.68 -8.88
CA LEU A 73 3.63 -11.96 -10.12
C LEU A 73 4.06 -11.05 -11.27
N ASP A 74 4.37 -9.79 -10.98
CA ASP A 74 4.89 -8.83 -11.95
C ASP A 74 6.39 -9.05 -12.28
N GLY A 75 7.00 -10.12 -11.74
CA GLY A 75 8.37 -10.54 -11.98
C GLY A 75 9.42 -9.81 -11.13
N TRP A 76 9.02 -9.20 -10.01
CA TRP A 76 9.97 -8.62 -9.07
C TRP A 76 10.61 -9.69 -8.18
N VAL A 77 11.87 -9.48 -7.85
CA VAL A 77 12.68 -10.35 -7.00
C VAL A 77 13.32 -9.57 -5.86
N PHE A 78 13.72 -10.26 -4.80
CA PHE A 78 14.49 -9.64 -3.74
C PHE A 78 15.81 -9.08 -4.28
N GLY A 79 16.16 -7.87 -3.85
CA GLY A 79 17.47 -7.27 -4.02
C GLY A 79 17.72 -6.25 -2.90
N PRO A 80 18.99 -5.92 -2.60
CA PRO A 80 19.33 -5.08 -1.43
C PRO A 80 18.80 -3.65 -1.53
N GLU A 81 18.46 -3.19 -2.74
CA GLU A 81 17.96 -1.87 -3.05
C GLU A 81 16.81 -1.97 -4.04
N LYS A 82 15.98 -0.93 -4.13
CA LYS A 82 14.93 -0.85 -5.14
C LYS A 82 15.55 -0.50 -6.49
N ARG A 83 15.41 -1.38 -7.48
CA ARG A 83 15.86 -1.15 -8.87
C ARG A 83 14.72 -1.46 -9.82
N ALA A 84 14.18 -0.44 -10.48
CA ALA A 84 12.99 -0.60 -11.31
C ALA A 84 13.31 -1.33 -12.62
N GLU A 85 14.54 -1.14 -13.12
CA GLU A 85 15.03 -1.69 -14.39
C GLU A 85 15.21 -3.21 -14.32
N THR A 86 15.75 -3.70 -13.19
CA THR A 86 15.95 -5.14 -12.95
C THR A 86 14.84 -5.77 -12.10
N LYS A 87 13.84 -4.97 -11.71
CA LYS A 87 12.71 -5.37 -10.84
C LYS A 87 13.16 -5.97 -9.51
N GLU A 88 14.06 -5.29 -8.82
CA GLU A 88 14.52 -5.68 -7.48
C GLU A 88 13.88 -4.81 -6.40
N HIS A 89 13.53 -5.40 -5.25
CA HIS A 89 13.03 -4.64 -4.11
C HIS A 89 13.42 -5.26 -2.75
N PRO A 90 13.92 -4.46 -1.78
CA PRO A 90 14.43 -4.97 -0.49
C PRO A 90 13.34 -5.50 0.43
N CYS A 91 12.12 -5.03 0.25
CA CYS A 91 10.96 -5.46 1.04
C CYS A 91 10.33 -6.78 0.56
N LEU A 92 10.89 -7.48 -0.44
CA LEU A 92 10.41 -8.82 -0.84
C LEU A 92 10.94 -9.89 0.12
N VAL A 93 10.57 -9.73 1.38
CA VAL A 93 10.89 -10.59 2.53
C VAL A 93 9.61 -10.77 3.37
N PRO A 94 9.53 -11.79 4.26
CA PRO A 94 8.40 -11.95 5.16
C PRO A 94 8.16 -10.70 6.01
N PHE A 95 6.89 -10.43 6.36
CA PHE A 95 6.51 -9.25 7.15
C PHE A 95 7.31 -9.13 8.46
N SER A 96 7.55 -10.26 9.15
CA SER A 96 8.34 -10.30 10.38
C SER A 96 9.77 -9.77 10.21
N SER A 97 10.36 -9.92 9.02
CA SER A 97 11.72 -9.50 8.67
C SER A 97 11.81 -8.07 8.14
N LEU A 98 10.69 -7.37 7.96
CA LEU A 98 10.71 -5.98 7.51
C LEU A 98 11.31 -5.05 8.56
N PRO A 99 12.03 -3.99 8.12
CA PRO A 99 12.32 -2.83 8.95
C PRO A 99 11.04 -2.23 9.54
N VAL A 100 11.13 -1.67 10.75
CA VAL A 100 9.99 -1.10 11.47
C VAL A 100 9.31 0.00 10.64
N GLU A 101 10.11 0.77 9.91
CA GLU A 101 9.65 1.88 9.08
C GLU A 101 8.79 1.39 7.90
N GLN A 102 9.05 0.19 7.38
CA GLN A 102 8.25 -0.42 6.32
C GLN A 102 6.98 -1.05 6.90
N LYS A 103 7.07 -1.77 8.03
CA LYS A 103 5.90 -2.30 8.75
C LYS A 103 4.88 -1.20 9.08
N ALA A 104 5.37 -0.04 9.51
CA ALA A 104 4.54 1.10 9.86
C ALA A 104 3.61 1.53 8.72
N LYS A 105 4.06 1.40 7.45
CA LYS A 105 3.22 1.71 6.28
C LYS A 105 1.97 0.84 6.24
N ASP A 106 2.10 -0.45 6.51
CA ASP A 106 0.97 -1.38 6.53
C ASP A 106 0.01 -1.10 7.69
N TYR A 107 0.53 -0.80 8.89
CA TYR A 107 -0.28 -0.39 10.04
C TYR A 107 -1.08 0.89 9.73
N ILE A 108 -0.40 1.91 9.20
CA ILE A 108 -0.99 3.20 8.85
C ILE A 108 -2.06 3.03 7.76
N PHE A 109 -1.74 2.31 6.68
CA PHE A 109 -2.65 2.06 5.58
C PHE A 109 -3.95 1.41 6.08
N ARG A 110 -3.83 0.32 6.83
CA ARG A 110 -4.97 -0.39 7.44
C ARG A 110 -5.80 0.55 8.33
N ALA A 111 -5.14 1.33 9.19
CA ALA A 111 -5.82 2.25 10.09
C ALA A 111 -6.66 3.29 9.32
N VAL A 112 -6.12 3.83 8.22
CA VAL A 112 -6.83 4.79 7.36
C VAL A 112 -8.06 4.14 6.72
N VAL A 113 -7.93 2.94 6.14
CA VAL A 113 -9.08 2.23 5.54
C VAL A 113 -10.19 2.06 6.56
N HIS A 114 -9.86 1.58 7.76
CA HIS A 114 -10.84 1.29 8.80
C HIS A 114 -11.44 2.55 9.44
N ALA A 115 -10.68 3.64 9.54
CA ALA A 115 -11.18 4.90 10.06
C ALA A 115 -12.22 5.51 9.12
N ILE A 116 -11.95 5.50 7.81
CA ILE A 116 -12.86 6.07 6.81
C ILE A 116 -14.08 5.16 6.62
N SER A 117 -13.92 3.84 6.56
CA SER A 117 -15.05 2.93 6.33
C SER A 117 -16.07 2.92 7.47
N ARG A 118 -15.63 3.07 8.72
CA ARG A 118 -16.52 3.15 9.89
C ARG A 118 -17.24 4.50 10.02
N ALA A 119 -16.71 5.57 9.45
CA ALA A 119 -17.36 6.88 9.44
C ALA A 119 -18.53 6.96 8.42
N GLN A 120 -18.73 5.91 7.61
CA GLN A 120 -19.80 5.80 6.63
C GLN A 120 -20.94 4.84 7.06
N ALA A 121 -20.83 4.22 8.24
CA ALA A 121 -21.85 3.37 8.86
C ALA A 121 -22.67 4.16 9.88
#